data_AF-Q4R192-F1
#
_entry.id   AF-Q4R192-F1
#
_cell.length_a   1.000
_cell.length_b   1.000
_cell.length_c   1.000
_cell.angle_alpha   90.00
_cell.angle_beta   90.00
_cell.angle_gamma   90.00
#
_symmetry.space_group_name_H-M   'P 1'
#
loop_
_entity.id
_entity.type
_entity.pdbx_description
1 polymer ?
#
loop_
_entity_poly.entity_id
_entity_poly.type
_entity_poly.pdbx_seq_one_letter_code
_entity_poly.pdbx_strand_id
1 'polypeptide(L)'
;MKLFLQDRPKAMLKWIGIILVWLLLVWDACCHDDSCPTSSNWTGHEFFSQRNSLFILLNRTYTPVGGRNESLCMRTGYVVFDYKNYTLERIFRYKNLSEGDAQYEWPYAWINMTFYNKTELELYDWMNTTGIMREGYNLPSPLWYFAYVQEHCAVIKVITGATIRKNLAMRNGTIVINSCELWKRRIRKYNGE
;
A
#
# COMPACT_ATOMS: atom_id res chain seq x y z
N MET A 1 57.72 -10.69 35.78
CA MET A 1 57.61 -9.74 34.65
C MET A 1 56.12 -9.52 34.39
N LYS A 2 55.58 -8.37 34.84
CA LYS A 2 54.17 -7.96 34.66
C LYS A 2 53.99 -7.46 33.22
N LEU A 3 53.02 -7.97 32.48
CA LEU A 3 52.61 -7.44 31.18
C LEU A 3 51.10 -7.19 31.19
N PHE A 4 50.80 -5.90 31.32
CA PHE A 4 49.64 -5.12 30.89
C PHE A 4 48.35 -5.85 30.48
N LEU A 5 47.34 -5.68 31.34
CA LEU A 5 45.93 -5.62 30.95
C LEU A 5 45.73 -4.46 29.98
N GLN A 6 45.32 -4.76 28.75
CA GLN A 6 44.87 -3.77 27.78
C GLN A 6 43.34 -3.71 27.80
N ASP A 7 42.82 -2.65 28.43
CA ASP A 7 41.41 -2.27 28.43
C ASP A 7 40.87 -2.14 27.00
N ARG A 8 39.79 -2.87 26.70
CA ARG A 8 38.99 -2.66 25.48
C ARG A 8 37.87 -1.65 25.77
N PRO A 9 37.57 -0.71 24.84
CA PRO A 9 36.68 0.40 25.11
C PRO A 9 35.20 -0.03 25.11
N LYS A 10 34.56 0.04 26.28
CA LYS A 10 33.09 -0.12 26.47
C LYS A 10 32.25 1.01 25.84
N ALA A 11 32.87 1.97 25.17
CA ALA A 11 32.20 3.15 24.62
C ALA A 11 31.52 2.90 23.27
N MET A 12 31.96 1.92 22.46
CA MET A 12 31.45 1.73 21.09
C MET A 12 30.10 1.00 21.01
N LEU A 13 29.77 0.15 21.99
CA LEU A 13 28.50 -0.61 21.99
C LEU A 13 27.26 0.25 22.31
N LYS A 14 27.41 1.35 23.06
CA LYS A 14 26.27 2.22 23.41
C LYS A 14 25.74 3.00 22.20
N TRP A 15 26.60 3.36 21.26
CA TRP A 15 26.19 4.10 20.06
C TRP A 15 25.45 3.24 19.04
N ILE A 16 25.84 1.95 18.91
CA ILE A 16 25.15 1.00 18.03
C ILE A 16 23.73 0.71 18.55
N GLY A 17 23.55 0.60 19.87
CA GLY A 17 22.24 0.40 20.48
C GLY A 17 21.28 1.57 20.26
N ILE A 18 21.78 2.81 20.28
CA ILE A 18 20.95 4.00 20.02
C ILE A 18 20.58 4.08 18.53
N ILE A 19 21.51 3.80 17.61
CA ILE A 19 21.21 3.79 16.17
C ILE A 19 20.17 2.71 15.81
N LEU A 20 20.23 1.54 16.45
CA LEU A 20 19.22 0.49 16.30
C LEU A 20 17.85 0.88 16.88
N VAL A 21 17.80 1.61 17.99
CA VAL A 21 16.54 2.15 18.54
C VAL A 21 15.96 3.24 17.63
N TRP A 22 16.79 4.09 17.01
CA TRP A 22 16.33 5.03 15.98
C TRP A 22 15.87 4.33 14.69
N LEU A 23 16.50 3.23 14.29
CA LEU A 23 16.04 2.40 13.17
C LEU A 23 14.76 1.61 13.48
N LEU A 24 14.53 1.24 14.75
CA LEU A 24 13.33 0.53 15.18
C LEU A 24 12.15 1.46 15.48
N LEU A 25 12.39 2.69 15.92
CA LEU A 25 11.34 3.71 16.15
C LEU A 25 10.77 4.30 14.85
N VAL A 26 11.39 4.06 13.69
CA VAL A 26 10.86 4.48 12.38
C VAL A 26 9.75 3.55 11.88
N TRP A 27 9.51 2.40 12.53
CA TRP A 27 8.52 1.42 12.05
C TRP A 27 7.10 1.61 12.59
N ASP A 28 6.92 2.22 13.77
CA ASP A 28 5.57 2.45 14.34
C ASP A 28 4.83 3.66 13.72
N ALA A 29 5.42 4.29 12.71
CA ALA A 29 4.86 5.42 11.97
C ALA A 29 4.23 5.03 10.61
N CYS A 30 3.95 3.75 10.33
CA CYS A 30 3.52 3.29 9.01
C CYS A 30 2.24 3.92 8.46
N CYS A 31 1.49 4.66 9.27
CA CYS A 31 0.23 5.31 8.89
C CYS A 31 0.07 6.74 9.44
N HIS A 32 1.13 7.39 9.96
CA HIS A 32 0.94 8.71 10.57
C HIS A 32 0.77 9.81 9.51
N ASP A 33 -0.18 10.68 9.82
CA ASP A 33 -0.98 11.47 8.92
C ASP A 33 -0.49 12.92 8.89
N ASP A 34 0.20 13.32 7.83
CA ASP A 34 0.63 14.72 7.65
C ASP A 34 -0.07 15.41 6.47
N SER A 35 -1.06 14.80 5.80
CA SER A 35 -1.68 15.46 4.64
C SER A 35 -3.14 15.13 4.33
N CYS A 36 -3.85 14.37 5.17
CA CYS A 36 -5.27 14.10 4.95
C CYS A 36 -6.16 15.03 5.78
N PRO A 37 -6.90 15.96 5.15
CA PRO A 37 -7.87 16.78 5.87
C PRO A 37 -9.02 15.91 6.42
N THR A 38 -9.51 16.26 7.61
CA THR A 38 -10.37 15.44 8.48
C THR A 38 -11.87 15.49 8.21
N SER A 39 -12.32 15.96 7.05
CA SER A 39 -13.76 16.16 6.78
C SER A 39 -14.34 15.06 5.88
N SER A 40 -15.11 14.15 6.50
CA SER A 40 -15.92 13.04 5.97
C SER A 40 -15.25 11.65 5.89
N ASN A 41 -15.76 10.69 6.68
CA ASN A 41 -15.31 9.30 6.66
C ASN A 41 -15.90 8.59 5.43
N TRP A 42 -15.14 8.52 4.35
CA TRP A 42 -15.51 7.76 3.17
C TRP A 42 -15.28 6.27 3.41
N THR A 43 -15.96 5.42 2.64
CA THR A 43 -15.64 4.00 2.51
C THR A 43 -14.61 3.77 1.41
N GLY A 44 -13.94 2.61 1.43
CA GLY A 44 -13.03 2.24 0.34
C GLY A 44 -13.71 2.24 -1.03
N HIS A 45 -14.98 1.82 -1.08
CA HIS A 45 -15.79 1.82 -2.29
C HIS A 45 -16.03 3.25 -2.78
N GLU A 46 -16.51 4.15 -1.91
CA GLU A 46 -16.72 5.56 -2.26
C GLU A 46 -15.45 6.22 -2.77
N PHE A 47 -14.30 5.89 -2.19
CA PHE A 47 -13.02 6.42 -2.65
C PHE A 47 -12.72 5.98 -4.08
N PHE A 48 -12.77 4.68 -4.38
CA PHE A 48 -12.41 4.15 -5.70
C PHE A 48 -13.55 4.14 -6.73
N SER A 49 -14.79 4.51 -6.39
CA SER A 49 -15.90 4.63 -7.36
C SER A 49 -15.90 5.97 -8.11
N GLN A 50 -15.05 6.90 -7.69
CA GLN A 50 -15.07 8.25 -8.24
C GLN A 50 -14.65 8.29 -9.70
N ARG A 51 -15.56 8.83 -10.53
CA ARG A 51 -15.31 9.15 -11.93
C ARG A 51 -14.40 10.38 -12.03
N ASN A 52 -13.77 10.56 -13.20
CA ASN A 52 -12.90 11.71 -13.48
C ASN A 52 -11.78 11.92 -12.45
N SER A 53 -11.40 10.85 -11.77
CA SER A 53 -10.38 10.87 -10.73
C SER A 53 -9.24 9.91 -11.06
N LEU A 54 -8.01 10.40 -10.92
CA LEU A 54 -6.78 9.60 -10.97
C LEU A 54 -6.34 9.30 -9.54
N PHE A 55 -6.07 8.04 -9.25
CA PHE A 55 -5.56 7.63 -7.94
C PHE A 55 -4.11 7.23 -8.10
N ILE A 56 -3.26 7.75 -7.22
CA ILE A 56 -1.81 7.57 -7.29
C ILE A 56 -1.35 7.01 -5.95
N LEU A 57 -0.58 5.93 -5.99
CA LEU A 57 0.15 5.45 -4.83
C LEU A 57 1.32 6.41 -4.56
N LEU A 58 1.30 7.08 -3.42
CA LEU A 58 2.36 7.99 -2.99
C LEU A 58 3.47 7.25 -2.26
N ASN A 59 3.10 6.33 -1.37
CA ASN A 59 4.06 5.63 -0.51
C ASN A 59 3.57 4.21 -0.19
N ARG A 60 4.51 3.30 0.08
CA ARG A 60 4.23 1.97 0.61
C ARG A 60 5.37 1.50 1.49
N THR A 61 5.07 0.67 2.48
CA THR A 61 6.06 0.21 3.49
C THR A 61 6.68 -1.15 3.16
N TYR A 62 6.42 -1.69 1.97
CA TYR A 62 6.87 -3.02 1.58
C TYR A 62 7.36 -3.07 0.13
N THR A 63 8.19 -4.06 -0.15
CA THR A 63 8.59 -4.43 -1.51
C THR A 63 7.56 -5.40 -2.09
N PRO A 64 6.96 -5.12 -3.25
CA PRO A 64 5.95 -5.98 -3.85
C PRO A 64 6.55 -7.35 -4.21
N VAL A 65 5.74 -8.39 -4.04
CA VAL A 65 6.09 -9.76 -4.45
C VAL A 65 5.91 -9.87 -5.97
N GLY A 66 6.78 -10.57 -6.70
CA GLY A 66 6.57 -10.87 -8.13
C GLY A 66 7.69 -10.45 -9.10
N GLY A 67 8.78 -9.86 -8.63
CA GLY A 67 9.90 -9.46 -9.50
C GLY A 67 10.46 -8.12 -9.08
N ARG A 68 11.65 -7.78 -9.61
CA ARG A 68 12.60 -6.76 -9.13
C ARG A 68 11.93 -5.50 -8.57
N ASN A 69 12.58 -4.93 -7.54
CA ASN A 69 12.44 -3.52 -7.16
C ASN A 69 12.17 -2.71 -8.43
N GLU A 70 11.17 -1.82 -8.40
CA GLU A 70 10.92 -0.71 -9.36
C GLU A 70 9.48 -0.59 -9.91
N SER A 71 8.44 -1.11 -9.25
CA SER A 71 7.07 -0.65 -9.56
C SER A 71 6.84 0.77 -9.00
N LEU A 72 7.21 1.79 -9.76
CA LEU A 72 7.05 3.20 -9.38
C LEU A 72 5.79 3.80 -9.99
N CYS A 73 5.34 4.91 -9.41
CA CYS A 73 4.24 5.70 -9.95
C CYS A 73 2.96 4.87 -10.19
N MET A 74 2.70 3.89 -9.32
CA MET A 74 1.50 3.07 -9.43
C MET A 74 0.28 3.97 -9.39
N ARG A 75 -0.63 3.77 -10.33
CA ARG A 75 -1.82 4.60 -10.50
C ARG A 75 -2.97 3.82 -11.08
N THR A 76 -4.19 4.26 -10.78
CA THR A 76 -5.40 3.78 -11.44
C THR A 76 -6.20 4.94 -12.04
N GLY A 77 -6.57 4.78 -13.31
CA GLY A 77 -6.98 5.86 -14.23
C GLY A 77 -8.39 6.39 -14.02
N TYR A 78 -8.83 7.32 -14.87
CA TYR A 78 -10.11 8.05 -14.77
C TYR A 78 -11.38 7.23 -15.07
N VAL A 79 -11.21 6.10 -15.75
CA VAL A 79 -12.30 5.20 -16.14
C VAL A 79 -12.55 4.24 -14.99
N VAL A 80 -13.84 4.08 -14.66
CA VAL A 80 -14.34 3.10 -13.71
C VAL A 80 -15.58 2.47 -14.30
N PHE A 81 -15.63 1.15 -14.31
CA PHE A 81 -16.84 0.40 -14.61
C PHE A 81 -17.44 -0.03 -13.27
N ASP A 82 -18.55 0.61 -12.92
CA ASP A 82 -19.28 0.31 -11.69
C ASP A 82 -20.30 -0.79 -11.99
N TYR A 83 -20.13 -1.95 -11.36
CA TYR A 83 -21.04 -3.07 -11.45
C TYR A 83 -21.94 -3.12 -10.20
N LYS A 84 -23.05 -3.85 -10.31
CA LYS A 84 -23.89 -4.11 -9.12
C LYS A 84 -23.08 -4.85 -8.04
N ASN A 85 -23.53 -4.73 -6.79
CA ASN A 85 -22.94 -5.40 -5.61
C ASN A 85 -21.53 -4.91 -5.25
N TYR A 86 -21.34 -3.59 -5.19
CA TYR A 86 -20.11 -2.96 -4.67
C TYR A 86 -18.84 -3.50 -5.34
N THR A 87 -18.95 -3.78 -6.64
CA THR A 87 -17.86 -4.28 -7.45
C THR A 87 -17.60 -3.28 -8.54
N LEU A 88 -16.35 -2.86 -8.67
CA LEU A 88 -15.92 -1.94 -9.72
C LEU A 88 -14.69 -2.47 -10.40
N GLU A 89 -14.52 -2.13 -11.67
CA GLU A 89 -13.30 -2.41 -12.42
C GLU A 89 -12.56 -1.11 -12.73
N ARG A 90 -11.25 -1.12 -12.47
CA ARG A 90 -10.35 -0.04 -12.90
C ARG A 90 -9.07 -0.60 -13.49
N ILE A 91 -8.45 0.23 -14.32
CA ILE A 91 -7.15 -0.06 -14.93
C ILE A 91 -6.01 0.48 -14.06
N PHE A 92 -5.21 -0.44 -13.52
CA PHE A 92 -4.00 -0.18 -12.77
C PHE A 92 -2.79 -0.20 -13.69
N ARG A 93 -1.85 0.72 -13.47
CA ARG A 93 -0.60 0.83 -14.21
C ARG A 93 0.55 1.18 -13.27
N TYR A 94 1.76 0.78 -13.60
CA TYR A 94 2.97 1.25 -12.92
C TYR A 94 4.10 1.43 -13.94
N LYS A 95 5.09 2.26 -13.60
CA LYS A 95 6.35 2.32 -14.33
C LYS A 95 7.24 1.20 -13.80
N ASN A 96 7.69 0.29 -14.67
CA ASN A 96 8.71 -0.70 -14.38
C ASN A 96 10.07 -0.11 -14.77
N LEU A 97 11.06 -0.05 -13.88
CA LEU A 97 12.41 0.43 -14.26
C LEU A 97 13.35 -0.71 -14.68
N SER A 98 12.94 -1.97 -14.48
CA SER A 98 13.77 -3.13 -14.79
C SER A 98 13.69 -3.53 -16.26
N GLU A 99 12.65 -3.06 -16.94
CA GLU A 99 12.50 -3.06 -18.38
C GLU A 99 12.94 -1.66 -18.82
N GLY A 100 14.10 -1.52 -19.46
CA GLY A 100 14.59 -0.22 -19.94
C GLY A 100 13.55 0.50 -20.83
N ASP A 101 13.76 1.78 -21.15
CA ASP A 101 12.85 2.67 -21.91
C ASP A 101 12.37 2.14 -23.30
N ALA A 102 12.77 0.93 -23.69
CA ALA A 102 12.39 0.24 -24.92
C ALA A 102 10.93 -0.28 -24.95
N GLN A 103 10.23 -0.39 -23.82
CA GLN A 103 8.77 -0.59 -23.82
C GLN A 103 8.07 0.75 -23.60
N TYR A 104 7.55 1.33 -24.68
CA TYR A 104 6.80 2.59 -24.65
C TYR A 104 5.48 2.52 -23.84
N GLU A 105 5.03 1.32 -23.47
CA GLU A 105 3.76 1.11 -22.78
C GLU A 105 3.97 0.64 -21.34
N TRP A 106 3.30 1.31 -20.40
CA TRP A 106 3.35 0.91 -19.00
C TRP A 106 2.54 -0.38 -18.80
N PRO A 107 3.10 -1.39 -18.12
CA PRO A 107 2.35 -2.57 -17.72
C PRO A 107 1.00 -2.21 -17.10
N TYR A 108 -0.05 -2.92 -17.50
CA TYR A 108 -1.39 -2.63 -17.03
C TYR A 108 -2.20 -3.87 -16.68
N ALA A 109 -3.13 -3.68 -15.75
CA ALA A 109 -4.12 -4.68 -15.39
C ALA A 109 -5.49 -4.04 -15.19
N TRP A 110 -6.50 -4.63 -15.79
CA TRP A 110 -7.90 -4.39 -15.39
C TRP A 110 -8.17 -5.24 -14.16
N ILE A 111 -8.51 -4.59 -13.05
CA ILE A 111 -8.70 -5.23 -11.75
C ILE A 111 -10.16 -5.05 -11.34
N ASN A 112 -10.86 -6.19 -11.16
CA ASN A 112 -12.18 -6.22 -10.55
C ASN A 112 -12.02 -6.17 -9.03
N MET A 113 -12.42 -5.05 -8.45
CA MET A 113 -12.35 -4.74 -7.03
C MET A 113 -13.73 -4.96 -6.41
N THR A 114 -13.87 -5.95 -5.53
CA THR A 114 -15.12 -6.20 -4.79
C THR A 114 -14.95 -5.76 -3.35
N PHE A 115 -15.82 -4.87 -2.90
CA PHE A 115 -15.79 -4.28 -1.56
C PHE A 115 -16.79 -5.00 -0.66
N TYR A 116 -16.38 -5.26 0.58
CA TYR A 116 -17.21 -5.95 1.55
C TYR A 116 -16.87 -5.54 2.97
N ASN A 117 -17.76 -5.87 3.90
CA ASN A 117 -17.53 -5.69 5.33
C ASN A 117 -17.15 -7.03 5.97
N LYS A 118 -16.21 -6.99 6.93
CA LYS A 118 -15.81 -8.14 7.75
C LYS A 118 -16.17 -7.96 9.23
N THR A 119 -16.65 -6.78 9.60
CA THR A 119 -17.00 -6.35 10.96
C THR A 119 -18.45 -5.90 11.02
N GLU A 120 -19.05 -5.88 12.21
CA GLU A 120 -20.49 -5.55 12.39
C GLU A 120 -20.82 -4.06 12.16
N LEU A 121 -19.83 -3.20 11.89
CA LEU A 121 -19.97 -1.74 11.82
C LEU A 121 -20.52 -1.18 10.48
N GLU A 122 -21.17 -2.00 9.65
CA GLU A 122 -21.85 -1.63 8.37
C GLU A 122 -21.04 -0.84 7.30
N LEU A 123 -19.78 -0.46 7.54
CA LEU A 123 -18.92 0.23 6.58
C LEU A 123 -18.04 -0.73 5.75
N TYR A 124 -17.85 -0.40 4.46
CA TYR A 124 -17.00 -1.18 3.55
C TYR A 124 -15.52 -0.92 3.83
N ASP A 125 -14.93 -1.77 4.66
CA ASP A 125 -13.55 -1.60 5.11
C ASP A 125 -12.58 -2.59 4.44
N TRP A 126 -13.08 -3.51 3.61
CA TRP A 126 -12.27 -4.51 2.92
C TRP A 126 -12.51 -4.49 1.42
N MET A 127 -11.46 -4.83 0.67
CA MET A 127 -11.56 -5.09 -0.77
C MET A 127 -10.71 -6.31 -1.12
N ASN A 128 -11.28 -7.20 -1.93
CA ASN A 128 -10.54 -8.26 -2.58
C ASN A 128 -10.67 -8.14 -4.11
N THR A 129 -9.73 -8.77 -4.79
CA THR A 129 -9.75 -8.84 -6.24
C THR A 129 -10.47 -10.11 -6.69
N THR A 130 -11.46 -9.99 -7.57
CA THR A 130 -12.25 -11.12 -8.10
C THR A 130 -11.88 -11.52 -9.53
N GLY A 131 -11.13 -10.68 -10.24
CA GLY A 131 -10.65 -10.96 -11.60
C GLY A 131 -9.55 -9.99 -12.01
N ILE A 132 -8.59 -10.47 -12.79
CA ILE A 132 -7.54 -9.61 -13.38
C ILE A 132 -7.26 -10.03 -14.82
N MET A 133 -7.37 -9.07 -15.74
CA MET A 133 -6.84 -9.16 -17.11
C MET A 133 -5.55 -8.34 -17.18
N ARG A 134 -4.43 -8.96 -17.59
CA ARG A 134 -3.07 -8.39 -17.43
C ARG A 134 -2.32 -8.37 -18.75
N GLU A 135 -1.55 -7.31 -18.98
CA GLU A 135 -0.55 -7.22 -20.04
C GLU A 135 0.74 -6.62 -19.46
N GLY A 136 1.81 -7.42 -19.40
CA GLY A 136 3.07 -7.08 -18.72
C GLY A 136 2.98 -6.87 -17.20
N TYR A 137 1.77 -6.90 -16.62
CA TYR A 137 1.51 -6.58 -15.22
C TYR A 137 1.79 -7.77 -14.29
N ASN A 138 2.83 -7.64 -13.46
CA ASN A 138 3.33 -8.74 -12.64
C ASN A 138 3.01 -8.61 -11.14
N LEU A 139 2.34 -7.54 -10.71
CA LEU A 139 1.96 -7.39 -9.30
C LEU A 139 0.86 -8.39 -8.91
N PRO A 140 0.88 -8.91 -7.68
CA PRO A 140 -0.14 -9.83 -7.19
C PRO A 140 -1.47 -9.11 -7.04
N SER A 141 -2.55 -9.90 -7.05
CA SER A 141 -3.89 -9.37 -6.81
C SER A 141 -3.97 -8.78 -5.40
N PRO A 142 -4.40 -7.50 -5.24
CA PRO A 142 -4.50 -6.89 -3.92
C PRO A 142 -5.63 -7.50 -3.08
N LEU A 143 -5.34 -7.62 -1.78
CA LEU A 143 -6.32 -7.79 -0.71
C LEU A 143 -6.08 -6.66 0.29
N TRP A 144 -7.06 -5.77 0.44
CA TRP A 144 -6.92 -4.50 1.13
C TRP A 144 -7.87 -4.39 2.30
N TYR A 145 -7.38 -3.77 3.37
CA TYR A 145 -8.16 -3.24 4.47
C TYR A 145 -7.96 -1.73 4.53
N PHE A 146 -9.05 -0.98 4.51
CA PHE A 146 -9.05 0.48 4.53
C PHE A 146 -8.98 0.95 5.98
N ALA A 147 -7.78 1.36 6.42
CA ALA A 147 -7.58 1.84 7.79
C ALA A 147 -8.05 3.28 7.99
N TYR A 148 -8.00 4.07 6.90
CA TYR A 148 -8.44 5.45 6.88
C TYR A 148 -8.78 5.84 5.45
N VAL A 149 -9.90 6.53 5.25
CA VAL A 149 -10.33 6.98 3.94
C VAL A 149 -11.03 8.33 4.06
N GLN A 150 -10.60 9.25 3.21
CA GLN A 150 -11.19 10.57 3.02
C GLN A 150 -11.37 10.82 1.52
N GLU A 151 -12.00 11.93 1.18
CA GLU A 151 -12.24 12.32 -0.22
C GLU A 151 -10.98 12.32 -1.10
N HIS A 152 -9.83 12.72 -0.54
CA HIS A 152 -8.60 12.95 -1.30
C HIS A 152 -7.47 11.95 -1.03
N CYS A 153 -7.60 11.10 -0.03
CA CYS A 153 -6.56 10.15 0.32
C CYS A 153 -7.11 8.91 1.04
N ALA A 154 -6.36 7.83 0.98
CA ALA A 154 -6.65 6.62 1.72
C ALA A 154 -5.36 5.98 2.24
N VAL A 155 -5.41 5.49 3.47
CA VAL A 155 -4.38 4.63 4.06
C VAL A 155 -4.92 3.20 4.06
N ILE A 156 -4.22 2.34 3.35
CA ILE A 156 -4.63 0.97 3.08
C ILE A 156 -3.62 0.01 3.68
N LYS A 157 -4.09 -0.93 4.49
CA LYS A 157 -3.31 -2.08 4.92
C LYS A 157 -3.44 -3.19 3.89
N VAL A 158 -2.31 -3.64 3.35
CA VAL A 158 -2.24 -4.68 2.33
C VAL A 158 -2.00 -6.02 2.99
N ILE A 159 -2.90 -6.96 2.71
CA ILE A 159 -2.82 -8.32 3.23
C ILE A 159 -2.15 -9.19 2.18
N THR A 160 -0.97 -9.70 2.51
CA THR A 160 -0.22 -10.60 1.64
C THR A 160 -0.32 -12.04 2.13
N GLY A 161 -0.01 -13.01 1.25
CA GLY A 161 0.13 -14.41 1.66
C GLY A 161 1.18 -14.59 2.77
N ALA A 162 2.23 -13.76 2.80
CA ALA A 162 3.21 -13.74 3.89
C ALA A 162 2.60 -13.24 5.21
N THR A 163 1.75 -12.21 5.17
CA THR A 163 0.99 -11.72 6.33
C THR A 163 0.12 -12.83 6.90
N ILE A 164 -0.62 -13.53 6.03
CA ILE A 164 -1.49 -14.64 6.43
C ILE A 164 -0.68 -15.78 7.08
N ARG A 165 0.43 -16.20 6.47
CA ARG A 165 1.30 -17.26 7.00
C ARG A 165 1.92 -16.89 8.36
N LYS A 166 2.38 -15.66 8.54
CA LYS A 166 2.91 -15.18 9.83
C LYS A 166 1.85 -15.20 10.92
N ASN A 167 0.61 -14.82 10.60
CA ASN A 167 -0.50 -14.85 11.55
C ASN A 167 -0.91 -16.28 11.94
N LEU A 168 -0.84 -17.24 11.00
CA LEU A 168 -1.08 -18.65 11.31
C LEU A 168 0.03 -19.25 12.21
N ALA A 169 1.27 -18.75 12.10
CA ALA A 169 2.38 -19.17 12.94
C ALA A 169 2.34 -18.55 14.35
N MET A 170 1.81 -17.32 14.49
CA MET A 170 1.62 -16.67 15.79
C MET A 170 0.30 -17.15 16.43
N ARG A 171 0.39 -18.13 17.32
CA ARG A 171 -0.74 -18.76 18.06
C ARG A 171 -1.66 -17.81 18.88
N ASN A 172 -1.43 -16.49 18.88
CA ASN A 172 -2.12 -15.52 19.74
C ASN A 172 -3.02 -14.51 19.00
N GLY A 173 -3.40 -14.77 17.74
CA GLY A 173 -4.55 -14.10 17.09
C GLY A 173 -4.39 -12.61 16.78
N THR A 174 -3.24 -11.99 17.04
CA THR A 174 -2.98 -10.59 16.70
C THR A 174 -2.48 -10.51 15.26
N ILE A 175 -3.27 -9.89 14.37
CA ILE A 175 -2.90 -9.69 12.96
C ILE A 175 -1.85 -8.58 12.90
N VAL A 176 -0.60 -8.95 12.68
CA VAL A 176 0.49 -7.98 12.47
C VAL A 176 0.56 -7.63 10.98
N ILE A 177 -0.05 -6.52 10.60
CA ILE A 177 -0.02 -6.01 9.21
C ILE A 177 1.08 -4.95 9.09
N ASN A 178 2.18 -5.30 8.41
CA ASN A 178 3.32 -4.40 8.21
C ASN A 178 3.38 -3.79 6.81
N SER A 179 2.42 -4.14 5.95
CA SER A 179 2.34 -3.68 4.57
C SER A 179 1.23 -2.64 4.47
N CYS A 180 1.62 -1.38 4.28
CA CYS A 180 0.70 -0.26 4.12
C CYS A 180 0.95 0.46 2.78
N GLU A 181 -0.10 1.09 2.27
CA GLU A 181 -0.10 1.93 1.08
C GLU A 181 -0.82 3.25 1.37
N LEU A 182 -0.23 4.37 0.94
CA LEU A 182 -0.84 5.69 0.96
C LEU A 182 -1.26 6.07 -0.47
N TRP A 183 -2.55 6.20 -0.69
CA TRP A 183 -3.14 6.58 -1.97
C TRP A 183 -3.64 8.01 -1.92
N LYS A 184 -3.47 8.74 -3.03
CA LYS A 184 -3.99 10.09 -3.22
C LYS A 184 -4.86 10.16 -4.47
N ARG A 185 -6.05 10.76 -4.33
CA ARG A 185 -6.95 11.08 -5.43
C ARG A 185 -6.58 12.44 -6.02
N ARG A 186 -6.57 12.54 -7.34
CA ARG A 186 -6.46 13.79 -8.11
C ARG A 186 -7.65 13.89 -9.05
N ILE A 187 -8.46 14.93 -8.89
CA ILE A 187 -9.61 15.18 -9.76
C ILE A 187 -9.12 15.87 -11.03
N ARG A 188 -9.55 15.38 -12.19
CA ARG A 188 -9.28 16.06 -13.46
C ARG A 188 -10.03 17.38 -13.48
N LYS A 189 -9.29 18.50 -13.51
CA LYS A 189 -9.88 19.80 -13.81
C LYS A 189 -10.14 19.84 -15.31
N TYR A 190 -11.40 20.04 -15.71
CA TYR A 190 -11.68 20.48 -17.07
C TYR A 190 -11.28 21.95 -17.13
N ASN A 191 -10.21 22.26 -17.84
CA ASN A 191 -9.99 23.62 -18.32
C ASN A 191 -10.94 23.74 -19.51
N GLY A 192 -12.05 24.46 -19.32
CA GLY A 192 -12.97 24.76 -20.41
C GLY A 192 -12.26 25.61 -21.45
N GLU A 193 -12.13 25.05 -22.65
CA GLU A 193 -12.08 25.81 -23.90
C GLU A 193 -13.42 25.64 -24.60
#